data_AF-S7MRS6-F1
#
_entry.id   AF-S7MRS6-F1
#
_cell.length_a   1.000
_cell.length_b   1.000
_cell.length_c   1.000
_cell.angle_alpha   90.00
_cell.angle_beta   90.00
_cell.angle_gamma   90.00
#
_symmetry.space_group_name_H-M   'P 1'
#
loop_
_entity.id
_entity.type
_entity.pdbx_description
1 polymer ?
#
loop_
_entity_poly.entity_id
_entity_poly.type
_entity_poly.pdbx_seq_one_letter_code
_entity_poly.pdbx_strand_id
1 'polypeptide(L)'
;MAHGPKKHLKCVAAPKHWMLDKLTGDEVKKICMQRFIKIDDKVRTDITYPTGFMDVISIDKTAENFRLIYDTKGHFALHCITPEEAKYKLCKREAPGSLDGVHVKDANGNSFASQLSNIFVKGNKPWISLPHGKGIHLTIAEERDKRLAAKQSSG
;
A
#
# COMPACT_ATOMS: atom_id res chain seq x y z
N MET A 1 0.88 -32.06 -8.73
CA MET A 1 1.55 -32.62 -9.92
C MET A 1 2.06 -31.47 -10.78
N ALA A 2 3.31 -31.52 -11.23
CA ALA A 2 3.94 -30.43 -11.97
C ALA A 2 3.57 -30.51 -13.47
N HIS A 3 2.31 -30.22 -13.79
CA HIS A 3 1.79 -30.24 -15.16
C HIS A 3 1.29 -28.84 -15.58
N GLY A 4 2.19 -27.85 -15.54
CA GLY A 4 1.92 -26.49 -16.01
C GLY A 4 1.72 -25.44 -14.89
N PRO A 5 1.27 -24.22 -15.26
CA PRO A 5 1.12 -23.10 -14.34
C PRO A 5 0.16 -23.41 -13.19
N LYS A 6 0.55 -23.10 -11.97
CA LYS A 6 -0.29 -23.25 -10.79
C LYS A 6 -1.41 -22.20 -10.82
N LYS A 7 -2.66 -22.65 -10.75
CA LYS A 7 -3.86 -21.77 -10.76
C LYS A 7 -4.41 -21.47 -9.36
N HIS A 8 -3.87 -22.11 -8.33
CA HIS A 8 -4.38 -22.02 -6.96
C HIS A 8 -3.26 -21.56 -6.02
N LEU A 9 -3.61 -20.63 -5.13
CA LEU A 9 -2.77 -20.18 -4.01
C LEU A 9 -3.41 -20.66 -2.70
N LYS A 10 -2.65 -21.36 -1.87
CA LYS A 10 -3.13 -21.79 -0.54
C LYS A 10 -3.05 -20.59 0.41
N CYS A 11 -4.02 -20.43 1.31
CA CYS A 11 -4.04 -19.31 2.26
C CYS A 11 -2.75 -19.22 3.10
N VAL A 12 -2.19 -20.35 3.53
CA VAL A 12 -0.92 -20.41 4.29
C VAL A 12 0.30 -19.99 3.47
N ALA A 13 0.22 -20.03 2.14
CA ALA A 13 1.26 -19.60 1.22
C ALA A 13 1.00 -18.18 0.67
N ALA A 14 -0.08 -17.52 1.11
CA ALA A 14 -0.38 -16.16 0.71
C ALA A 14 0.57 -15.17 1.36
N PRO A 15 0.81 -13.99 0.75
CA PRO A 15 1.61 -12.94 1.35
C PRO A 15 1.10 -12.55 2.73
N LYS A 16 2.00 -12.56 3.73
CA LYS A 16 1.65 -12.28 5.14
C LYS A 16 1.01 -10.90 5.35
N HIS A 17 1.40 -9.91 4.54
CA HIS A 17 0.90 -8.55 4.62
C HIS A 17 -0.57 -8.39 4.16
N TRP A 18 -1.19 -9.43 3.58
CA TRP A 18 -2.61 -9.40 3.20
C TRP A 18 -3.56 -9.52 4.37
N MET A 19 -3.08 -10.02 5.53
CA MET A 19 -3.90 -10.17 6.74
C MET A 19 -5.28 -10.80 6.45
N LEU A 20 -5.31 -11.87 5.65
CA LEU A 20 -6.54 -12.46 5.12
C LEU A 20 -7.55 -12.76 6.24
N ASP A 21 -8.76 -12.22 6.10
CA ASP A 21 -9.91 -12.51 6.93
C ASP A 21 -10.83 -13.55 6.28
N LYS A 22 -11.95 -13.86 6.93
CA LYS A 22 -12.91 -14.88 6.49
C LYS A 22 -14.16 -14.28 5.83
N LEU A 23 -14.01 -13.27 4.97
CA LEU A 23 -15.13 -12.71 4.22
C LEU A 23 -15.47 -13.54 2.97
N THR A 24 -16.72 -13.48 2.52
CA THR A 24 -17.21 -14.15 1.31
C THR A 24 -16.96 -13.30 0.06
N GLY A 25 -16.30 -13.87 -0.96
CA GLY A 25 -15.94 -13.14 -2.19
C GLY A 25 -17.10 -12.78 -3.13
N ASP A 26 -18.30 -13.31 -2.88
CA ASP A 26 -19.48 -13.10 -3.76
C ASP A 26 -19.98 -11.65 -3.75
N GLU A 27 -19.87 -10.96 -2.62
CA GLU A 27 -20.25 -9.55 -2.51
C GLU A 27 -19.30 -8.67 -3.32
N VAL A 28 -18.00 -8.94 -3.23
CA VAL A 28 -16.97 -8.26 -4.02
C VAL A 28 -17.24 -8.44 -5.51
N LYS A 29 -17.61 -9.65 -5.94
CA LYS A 29 -18.00 -9.93 -7.33
C LYS A 29 -19.16 -9.05 -7.79
N LYS A 30 -20.20 -8.88 -6.96
CA LYS A 30 -21.35 -8.01 -7.29
C LYS A 30 -20.90 -6.56 -7.45
N ILE A 31 -20.04 -6.06 -6.58
CA ILE A 31 -19.53 -4.68 -6.64
C ILE A 31 -18.66 -4.48 -7.90
N CYS A 32 -17.73 -5.39 -8.20
CA CYS A 32 -16.88 -5.31 -9.39
C CYS A 32 -17.70 -5.37 -10.70
N MET A 33 -18.77 -6.18 -10.74
CA MET A 33 -19.65 -6.29 -11.90
C MET A 33 -20.49 -5.02 -12.17
N GLN A 34 -20.73 -4.20 -11.14
CA GLN A 34 -21.40 -2.89 -11.30
C GLN A 34 -20.51 -1.84 -11.97
N ARG A 35 -19.22 -2.11 -12.21
CA ARG A 35 -18.29 -1.23 -12.94
C ARG A 35 -18.04 0.13 -12.27
N PHE A 36 -18.28 0.25 -10.97
CA PHE A 36 -18.04 1.49 -10.21
C PHE A 36 -16.59 1.63 -9.70
N ILE A 37 -15.83 0.54 -9.68
CA ILE A 37 -14.43 0.55 -9.24
C ILE A 37 -13.54 0.81 -10.45
N LYS A 38 -12.74 1.87 -10.36
CA LYS A 38 -11.67 2.16 -11.32
C LYS A 38 -10.33 2.09 -10.63
N ILE A 39 -9.35 1.57 -11.35
CA ILE A 39 -7.94 1.53 -10.95
C ILE A 39 -7.17 2.24 -12.05
N ASP A 40 -6.44 3.30 -11.70
CA ASP A 40 -5.76 4.20 -12.64
C ASP A 40 -6.69 4.69 -13.78
N ASP A 41 -7.85 5.22 -13.40
CA ASP A 41 -8.91 5.70 -14.30
C ASP A 41 -9.54 4.65 -15.23
N LYS A 42 -9.17 3.36 -15.08
CA LYS A 42 -9.71 2.26 -15.88
C LYS A 42 -10.66 1.42 -15.03
N VAL A 43 -11.86 1.21 -15.54
CA VAL A 43 -12.83 0.30 -14.92
C VAL A 43 -12.26 -1.12 -14.92
N ARG A 44 -12.16 -1.73 -13.74
CA ARG A 44 -11.71 -3.12 -13.58
C ARG A 44 -12.83 -3.95 -12.96
N THR A 45 -13.21 -5.02 -13.65
CA THR A 45 -14.23 -5.98 -13.20
C THR A 45 -13.64 -7.27 -12.63
N ASP A 46 -12.34 -7.50 -12.84
CA ASP A 46 -11.63 -8.66 -12.30
C ASP A 46 -11.38 -8.46 -10.80
N ILE A 47 -11.92 -9.38 -10.00
CA ILE A 47 -11.81 -9.39 -8.53
C ILE A 47 -10.36 -9.63 -8.11
N THR A 48 -9.61 -10.37 -8.91
CA THR A 48 -8.23 -10.76 -8.63
C THR A 48 -7.21 -9.86 -9.34
N TYR A 49 -7.64 -8.68 -9.79
CA TYR A 49 -6.76 -7.73 -10.44
C TYR A 49 -5.63 -7.30 -9.47
N PRO A 50 -4.35 -7.47 -9.86
CA PRO A 50 -3.23 -7.13 -8.99
C PRO A 50 -3.10 -5.62 -8.88
N THR A 51 -3.60 -5.05 -7.79
CA THR A 51 -3.43 -3.63 -7.49
C THR A 51 -2.18 -3.47 -6.63
N GLY A 52 -1.32 -2.53 -7.00
CA GLY A 52 0.02 -2.42 -6.45
C GLY A 52 0.30 -1.12 -5.70
N PHE A 53 1.57 -0.96 -5.35
CA PHE A 53 2.09 0.25 -4.74
C PHE A 53 1.89 1.46 -5.66
N MET A 54 1.37 2.56 -5.11
CA MET A 54 1.11 3.84 -5.78
C MET A 54 -0.03 3.86 -6.79
N ASP A 55 -0.77 2.76 -6.96
CA ASP A 55 -1.98 2.76 -7.77
C ASP A 55 -3.08 3.58 -7.10
N VAL A 56 -3.89 4.23 -7.95
CA VAL A 56 -5.03 5.05 -7.53
C VAL A 56 -6.30 4.25 -7.74
N ILE A 57 -7.07 4.06 -6.67
CA ILE A 57 -8.39 3.42 -6.67
C ILE A 57 -9.42 4.53 -6.53
N SER A 58 -10.34 4.64 -7.48
CA SER A 58 -11.44 5.59 -7.40
C SER A 58 -12.78 4.87 -7.42
N ILE A 59 -13.69 5.30 -6.55
CA ILE A 59 -15.06 4.77 -6.48
C ILE A 59 -16.02 5.87 -6.93
N ASP A 60 -16.59 5.71 -8.13
CA ASP A 60 -17.44 6.74 -8.73
C ASP A 60 -18.70 7.03 -7.90
N LYS A 61 -19.24 6.02 -7.22
CA LYS A 61 -20.48 6.13 -6.45
C LYS A 61 -20.34 6.94 -5.17
N THR A 62 -19.18 6.86 -4.50
CA THR A 62 -18.89 7.59 -3.26
C THR A 62 -18.07 8.85 -3.51
N ALA A 63 -17.56 9.05 -4.73
CA ALA A 63 -16.64 10.12 -5.11
C ALA A 63 -15.34 10.16 -4.26
N GLU A 64 -14.98 9.03 -3.65
CA GLU A 64 -13.78 8.88 -2.85
C GLU A 64 -12.65 8.26 -3.69
N ASN A 65 -11.45 8.77 -3.46
CA ASN A 65 -10.24 8.30 -4.11
C ASN A 65 -9.24 7.84 -3.06
N PHE A 66 -8.57 6.73 -3.34
CA PHE A 66 -7.60 6.11 -2.47
C PHE A 66 -6.32 5.85 -3.23
N ARG A 67 -5.20 5.97 -2.52
CA ARG A 67 -3.88 5.57 -3.01
C ARG A 67 -3.37 4.42 -2.15
N LEU A 68 -2.88 3.37 -2.80
CA LEU A 68 -2.22 2.27 -2.09
C LEU A 68 -0.78 2.68 -1.74
N ILE A 69 -0.51 2.80 -0.44
CA ILE A 69 0.80 3.15 0.10
C ILE A 69 1.19 2.13 1.17
N TYR A 70 2.48 1.89 1.34
CA TYR A 70 2.96 1.11 2.48
C TYR A 70 2.89 1.91 3.78
N ASP A 71 2.34 1.29 4.81
CA ASP A 71 2.53 1.71 6.19
C ASP A 71 3.97 1.41 6.65
N THR A 72 4.37 2.02 7.76
CA THR A 72 5.64 1.80 8.47
C THR A 72 5.94 0.32 8.74
N LYS A 73 4.90 -0.50 8.95
CA LYS A 73 5.01 -1.95 9.22
C LYS A 73 5.11 -2.80 7.95
N GLY A 74 5.08 -2.20 6.76
CA GLY A 74 5.17 -2.90 5.48
C GLY A 74 3.85 -3.52 4.98
N HIS A 75 2.71 -3.11 5.54
CA HIS A 75 1.38 -3.48 5.04
C HIS A 75 0.88 -2.42 4.05
N PHE A 76 0.00 -2.83 3.12
CA PHE A 76 -0.72 -1.86 2.30
C PHE A 76 -1.77 -1.15 3.14
N ALA A 77 -1.73 0.17 3.13
CA ALA A 77 -2.73 1.05 3.70
C ALA A 77 -3.43 1.80 2.56
N LEU A 78 -4.75 1.90 2.64
CA LEU A 78 -5.54 2.79 1.80
C LEU A 78 -5.40 4.21 2.34
N HIS A 79 -4.78 5.09 1.56
CA HIS A 79 -4.64 6.49 1.90
C HIS A 79 -5.67 7.31 1.13
N CYS A 80 -6.55 8.03 1.83
CA CYS A 80 -7.53 8.90 1.19
C CYS A 80 -6.83 10.08 0.49
N ILE A 81 -7.18 10.35 -0.76
CA ILE A 81 -6.59 11.44 -1.55
C ILE A 81 -7.66 12.36 -2.10
N THR A 82 -7.26 13.59 -2.42
CA THR A 82 -8.13 14.54 -3.14
C THR A 82 -8.23 14.14 -4.62
N PRO A 83 -9.31 14.54 -5.32
CA PRO A 83 -9.47 14.26 -6.75
C PRO A 83 -8.39 14.91 -7.63
N GLU A 84 -7.72 15.96 -7.15
CA GLU A 84 -6.59 16.56 -7.86
C GLU A 84 -5.35 15.65 -7.86
N GLU A 85 -5.07 15.04 -6.71
CA GLU A 85 -3.97 14.09 -6.56
C GLU A 85 -4.26 12.74 -7.23
N ALA A 86 -5.54 12.39 -7.43
CA ALA A 86 -5.95 11.17 -8.13
C ALA A 86 -5.55 11.16 -9.62
N LYS A 87 -5.36 12.33 -10.24
CA LYS A 87 -5.03 12.46 -11.67
C LYS A 87 -3.65 11.93 -12.06
N TYR A 88 -2.75 11.76 -11.08
CA TYR A 88 -1.39 11.32 -11.36
C TYR A 88 -0.91 10.28 -10.35
N LYS A 89 -0.04 9.39 -10.85
CA LYS A 89 0.72 8.46 -10.03
C LYS A 89 2.21 8.59 -10.30
N LEU A 90 3.01 8.30 -9.28
CA LEU A 90 4.45 8.24 -9.45
C LEU A 90 4.82 6.81 -9.86
N CYS A 91 5.71 6.69 -10.83
CA CYS A 91 6.30 5.42 -11.22
C CYS A 91 7.80 5.49 -11.07
N LYS A 92 8.40 4.40 -10.59
CA LYS A 92 9.86 4.25 -10.56
C LYS A 92 10.31 3.66 -11.87
N ARG A 93 11.34 4.26 -12.49
CA ARG A 93 12.05 3.62 -13.59
C ARG A 93 12.89 2.47 -13.02
N GLU A 94 12.61 1.25 -13.46
CA GLU A 94 13.43 0.10 -13.12
C GLU A 94 14.69 0.09 -13.99
N ALA A 95 15.85 -0.02 -13.33
CA ALA A 95 17.13 -0.26 -13.97
C ALA A 95 17.57 -1.69 -13.60
N PRO A 96 17.84 -2.56 -14.59
CA PRO A 96 18.23 -3.94 -14.31
C PRO A 96 19.59 -4.00 -13.63
N GLY A 97 19.73 -4.89 -12.64
CA GLY A 97 21.03 -5.39 -12.18
C GLY A 97 21.78 -4.58 -11.12
N SER A 98 21.20 -3.50 -10.58
CA SER A 98 21.84 -2.77 -9.47
C SER A 98 21.57 -3.47 -8.13
N LEU A 99 22.61 -4.11 -7.57
CA LEU A 99 22.64 -4.58 -6.17
C LEU A 99 23.18 -3.50 -5.21
N ASP A 100 23.25 -2.26 -5.67
CA ASP A 100 23.87 -1.16 -4.94
C ASP A 100 23.14 -0.89 -3.62
N GLY A 101 23.93 -0.86 -2.53
CA GLY A 101 23.45 -0.50 -1.20
C GLY A 101 23.37 1.01 -1.06
N VAL A 102 22.25 1.49 -0.53
CA VAL A 102 22.01 2.92 -0.30
C VAL A 102 21.67 3.14 1.16
N HIS A 103 22.35 4.10 1.77
CA HIS A 103 22.08 4.56 3.13
C HIS A 103 21.03 5.66 3.11
N VAL A 104 19.97 5.48 3.90
CA VAL A 104 18.85 6.41 4.03
C VAL A 104 18.81 6.93 5.47
N LYS A 105 18.61 8.23 5.61
CA LYS A 105 18.35 8.88 6.90
C LYS A 105 16.90 9.37 6.93
N ASP A 106 16.20 9.09 8.02
CA ASP A 106 14.84 9.59 8.24
C ASP A 106 14.84 11.03 8.80
N ALA A 107 13.64 11.58 9.04
CA ALA A 107 13.48 12.91 9.61
C ALA A 107 13.84 13.00 11.11
N ASN A 108 13.88 11.87 11.82
CA ASN A 108 14.25 11.79 13.24
C ASN A 108 15.76 11.53 13.43
N GLY A 109 16.53 11.41 12.35
CA GLY A 109 17.96 11.15 12.36
C GLY A 109 18.35 9.66 12.39
N ASN A 110 17.38 8.74 12.42
CA ASN A 110 17.67 7.31 12.32
C ASN A 110 18.18 6.99 10.91
N SER A 111 19.19 6.13 10.85
CA SER A 111 19.83 5.74 9.60
C SER A 111 19.66 4.24 9.37
N PHE A 112 19.32 3.85 8.14
CA PHE A 112 19.24 2.45 7.74
C PHE A 112 19.78 2.28 6.31
N ALA A 113 19.98 1.03 5.88
CA ALA A 113 20.46 0.71 4.54
C ALA A 113 19.46 -0.20 3.83
N SER A 114 19.31 -0.01 2.52
CA SER A 114 18.52 -0.89 1.67
C SER A 114 19.12 -0.96 0.27
N GLN A 115 18.72 -1.94 -0.53
CA GLN A 115 19.12 -2.01 -1.94
C GLN A 115 18.41 -0.92 -2.75
N LEU A 116 19.08 -0.38 -3.77
CA LEU A 116 18.51 0.61 -4.68
C LEU A 116 17.20 0.14 -5.33
N SER A 117 17.06 -1.17 -5.58
CA SER A 117 15.85 -1.82 -6.10
C SER A 117 14.61 -1.55 -5.22
N ASN A 118 14.78 -1.48 -3.91
CA ASN A 118 13.69 -1.29 -2.94
C ASN A 118 13.39 0.20 -2.66
N ILE A 119 14.24 1.13 -3.11
CA ILE A 119 14.07 2.57 -2.85
C ILE A 119 13.10 3.19 -3.86
N PHE A 120 12.14 3.97 -3.36
CA PHE A 120 11.23 4.75 -4.19
C PHE A 120 11.34 6.24 -3.83
N VAL A 121 11.73 7.07 -4.80
CA VAL A 121 11.94 8.51 -4.59
C VAL A 121 10.60 9.24 -4.69
N LYS A 122 10.24 10.01 -3.65
CA LYS A 122 8.99 10.81 -3.59
C LYS A 122 9.20 12.32 -3.70
N GLY A 123 10.45 12.78 -3.80
CA GLY A 123 10.85 14.20 -3.77
C GLY A 123 11.25 14.69 -2.37
N ASN A 124 11.99 15.79 -2.29
CA ASN A 124 12.42 16.42 -1.01
C ASN A 124 11.23 17.04 -0.27
N LYS A 125 10.44 17.84 -0.98
CA LYS A 125 9.03 18.08 -0.65
C LYS A 125 8.24 16.96 -1.34
N PRO A 126 7.50 16.12 -0.61
CA PRO A 126 6.85 14.97 -1.22
C PRO A 126 5.81 15.45 -2.23
N TRP A 127 5.84 14.87 -3.43
CA TRP A 127 4.88 15.20 -4.49
C TRP A 127 3.50 14.60 -4.22
N ILE A 128 3.41 13.69 -3.26
CA ILE A 128 2.20 12.97 -2.87
C ILE A 128 1.91 13.16 -1.39
N SER A 129 0.65 13.00 -1.01
CA SER A 129 0.25 12.94 0.38
C SER A 129 0.80 11.67 1.04
N LEU A 130 1.24 11.81 2.30
CA LEU A 130 1.80 10.72 3.08
C LEU A 130 0.81 10.27 4.16
N PRO A 131 0.74 8.96 4.45
CA PRO A 131 -0.10 8.43 5.51
C PRO A 131 0.33 8.95 6.89
N HIS A 132 -0.56 8.77 7.87
CA HIS A 132 -0.33 9.19 9.24
C HIS A 132 1.01 8.65 9.77
N GLY A 133 1.79 9.51 10.43
CA GLY A 133 3.15 9.19 10.88
C GLY A 133 4.25 9.39 9.83
N LYS A 134 3.91 9.85 8.60
CA LYS A 134 4.86 10.26 7.55
C LYS A 134 5.91 9.21 7.18
N GLY A 135 5.66 7.93 7.48
CA GLY A 135 6.61 6.84 7.25
C GLY A 135 7.72 6.72 8.29
N ILE A 136 7.62 7.37 9.44
CA ILE A 136 8.57 7.22 10.55
C ILE A 136 8.23 5.93 11.30
N HIS A 137 9.15 4.97 11.28
CA HIS A 137 9.00 3.73 12.02
C HIS A 137 9.42 3.92 13.48
N LEU A 138 8.43 3.94 14.38
CA LEU A 138 8.67 4.01 15.82
C LEU A 138 9.27 2.71 16.35
N THR A 139 10.05 2.81 17.41
CA THR A 139 10.54 1.64 18.13
C THR A 139 9.39 0.90 18.81
N ILE A 140 9.61 -0.37 19.16
CA ILE A 140 8.61 -1.20 19.83
C ILE A 140 8.17 -0.58 21.17
N ALA A 141 9.10 0.07 21.88
CA ALA A 141 8.83 0.75 23.14
C ALA A 141 7.93 1.99 22.93
N GLU A 142 8.28 2.86 21.99
CA GLU A 142 7.49 4.07 21.69
C GLU A 142 6.08 3.74 21.19
N GLU A 143 5.95 2.72 20.34
CA GLU A 143 4.66 2.23 19.86
C GLU A 143 3.81 1.69 21.01
N ARG A 144 4.42 0.99 21.99
CA ARG A 144 3.73 0.50 23.19
C ARG A 144 3.22 1.67 24.03
N ASP A 145 4.06 2.66 24.30
CA ASP A 145 3.71 3.80 25.15
C ASP A 145 2.61 4.64 24.50
N LYS A 146 2.69 4.87 23.18
CA LYS A 146 1.63 5.53 22.41
C LYS A 146 0.29 4.79 22.49
N ARG A 147 0.29 3.45 22.46
CA ARG A 147 -0.93 2.65 22.62
C ARG A 147 -1.51 2.73 24.03
N LEU A 148 -0.67 2.76 25.06
CA LEU A 148 -1.11 2.90 26.45
C LEU A 148 -1.72 4.30 26.68
N ALA A 149 -1.05 5.34 26.18
CA ALA A 149 -1.56 6.71 26.26
C ALA A 149 -2.91 6.88 25.55
N ALA A 150 -3.05 6.32 24.33
CA ALA A 150 -4.31 6.36 23.59
C ALA A 150 -5.47 5.70 24.36
N LYS A 151 -5.21 4.55 24.99
CA LYS A 151 -6.21 3.85 25.81
C LYS A 151 -6.61 4.63 27.07
N GLN A 152 -5.66 5.33 27.69
CA GLN A 152 -5.92 6.17 28.86
C GLN A 152 -6.71 7.43 28.51
N SER A 153 -6.46 8.03 27.34
CA SER A 153 -7.18 9.22 26.87
C SER A 153 -8.60 8.96 26.38
N SER A 154 -8.93 7.72 26.03
CA SER A 154 -10.26 7.31 25.56
C SER A 154 -11.19 6.80 26.67
N GLY A 155 -10.72 6.84 27.93
CA GLY A 155 -11.46 6.42 29.12
C GLY A 155 -12.07 7.58 29.88
#